data_AF-A0A956GV75-F1
#
_entry.id   AF-A0A956GV75-F1
#
_cell.length_a   1.000
_cell.length_b   1.000
_cell.length_c   1.000
_cell.angle_alpha   90.00
_cell.angle_beta   90.00
_cell.angle_gamma   90.00
#
_symmetry.space_group_name_H-M   'P 1'
#
loop_
_entity.id
_entity.type
_entity.pdbx_description
1 polymer ?
#
loop_
_entity_poly.entity_id
_entity_poly.type
_entity_poly.pdbx_seq_one_letter_code
_entity_poly.pdbx_strand_id
1 'polypeptide(L)'
;MSATPQRAYSAAHFALELDGSKQVGLFRSIEGGGVKVEVINNQDGAHHETLRQLGRPSYEDIKVQVGMAMSEPFYDWIKDFFRGDAVRKTGAIVAADFYYLERARREFDQAMISELAFPKLEGTDRSACYMTVTISPETITYAKGSGAKLETGGGFATQKLWAACNFTFSIDGFKDACTRVTKIDPFTIKQKMIEYQQGQLRHAVKVPGRIEYPNLTFYVPEADAKPFFDHHAKYGLGGDLQKPNRLTGQIETQDNAGGSLFRIDFFGAEIFNIAIDKSDASSESIKQVKVELCVESMSFMYLRKELA
;
A
#
# COMPACT_ATOMS: atom_id res chain seq x y z
N MET A 1 -20.51 3.96 -44.88
CA MET A 1 -20.10 4.55 -43.58
C MET A 1 -18.81 3.86 -43.15
N SER A 2 -17.67 4.52 -43.32
CA SER A 2 -16.37 3.96 -42.91
C SER A 2 -16.31 3.95 -41.38
N ALA A 3 -16.21 2.76 -40.78
CA ALA A 3 -15.87 2.63 -39.37
C ALA A 3 -14.53 3.33 -39.15
N THR A 4 -14.53 4.42 -38.39
CA THR A 4 -13.28 5.11 -38.02
C THR A 4 -12.39 4.08 -37.32
N PRO A 5 -11.15 3.85 -37.79
CA PRO A 5 -10.30 2.83 -37.21
C PRO A 5 -10.07 3.16 -35.74
N GLN A 6 -10.39 2.20 -34.86
CA GLN A 6 -10.20 2.33 -33.42
C GLN A 6 -8.70 2.45 -33.15
N ARG A 7 -8.22 3.68 -32.95
CA ARG A 7 -6.81 3.96 -32.69
C ARG A 7 -6.43 3.44 -31.31
N ALA A 8 -5.21 2.91 -31.21
CA ALA A 8 -4.57 2.70 -29.92
C ALA A 8 -4.55 4.04 -29.16
N TYR A 9 -4.79 4.00 -27.85
CA TYR A 9 -4.79 5.18 -26.99
C TYR A 9 -3.67 5.08 -25.97
N SER A 10 -3.11 6.23 -25.58
CA SER A 10 -2.25 6.34 -24.41
C SER A 10 -3.13 6.75 -23.23
N ALA A 11 -3.15 5.94 -22.17
CA ALA A 11 -3.78 6.32 -20.93
C ALA A 11 -2.93 7.40 -20.25
N ALA A 12 -3.53 8.55 -19.96
CA ALA A 12 -2.86 9.66 -19.28
C ALA A 12 -3.33 9.80 -17.82
N HIS A 13 -4.58 9.42 -17.54
CA HIS A 13 -5.21 9.63 -16.25
C HIS A 13 -5.99 8.39 -15.82
N PHE A 14 -5.95 8.10 -14.52
CA PHE A 14 -6.67 6.99 -13.93
C PHE A 14 -7.52 7.45 -12.74
N ALA A 15 -8.74 6.93 -12.67
CA ALA A 15 -9.67 7.16 -11.59
C ALA A 15 -10.14 5.84 -10.97
N LEU A 16 -10.37 5.85 -9.67
CA LEU A 16 -11.01 4.76 -8.93
C LEU A 16 -12.44 5.17 -8.55
N GLU A 17 -13.39 4.26 -8.72
CA GLU A 17 -14.77 4.35 -8.25
C GLU A 17 -15.02 3.18 -7.28
N LEU A 18 -15.69 3.43 -6.14
CA LEU A 18 -16.10 2.40 -5.16
C LEU A 18 -17.58 2.57 -4.81
N ASP A 19 -18.28 1.45 -4.64
CA ASP A 19 -19.67 1.31 -4.18
C ASP A 19 -20.66 2.24 -4.89
N GLY A 20 -20.49 2.45 -6.19
CA GLY A 20 -21.37 3.32 -7.00
C GLY A 20 -21.15 4.82 -6.78
N SER A 21 -20.20 5.22 -5.93
CA SER A 21 -19.73 6.60 -5.86
C SER A 21 -18.91 6.90 -7.11
N LYS A 22 -19.41 7.82 -7.94
CA LYS A 22 -18.86 8.12 -9.27
C LYS A 22 -17.40 8.58 -9.28
N GLN A 23 -16.83 8.96 -8.14
CA GLN A 23 -15.40 9.23 -8.05
C GLN A 23 -14.89 9.09 -6.62
N VAL A 24 -13.96 8.16 -6.42
CA VAL A 24 -13.27 7.97 -5.14
C VAL A 24 -11.88 8.60 -5.17
N GLY A 25 -11.28 8.83 -6.34
CA GLY A 25 -10.03 9.58 -6.43
C GLY A 25 -9.24 9.34 -7.71
N LEU A 26 -8.16 10.09 -7.85
CA LEU A 26 -7.21 9.98 -8.96
C LEU A 26 -5.92 9.35 -8.46
N PHE A 27 -5.32 8.49 -9.28
CA PHE A 27 -4.10 7.77 -8.90
C PHE A 27 -3.08 7.75 -10.04
N ARG A 28 -1.82 7.42 -9.70
CA ARG A 28 -0.68 7.58 -10.61
C ARG A 28 -0.55 6.44 -11.62
N SER A 29 -0.65 5.21 -11.15
CA SER A 29 -0.43 4.03 -11.98
C SER A 29 -1.27 2.84 -11.50
N ILE A 30 -1.59 1.96 -12.44
CA ILE A 30 -2.24 0.69 -12.22
C ILE A 30 -1.43 -0.42 -12.90
N GLU A 31 -1.29 -1.54 -12.20
CA GLU A 31 -0.72 -2.79 -12.70
C GLU A 31 -1.66 -3.95 -12.35
N GLY A 32 -1.60 -5.03 -13.13
CA GLY A 32 -2.39 -6.24 -12.87
C GLY A 32 -3.84 -6.16 -13.30
N GLY A 33 -4.68 -6.98 -12.65
CA GLY A 33 -6.08 -7.20 -13.02
C GLY A 33 -6.29 -8.12 -14.23
N GLY A 34 -5.28 -8.92 -14.60
CA GLY A 34 -5.42 -9.91 -15.66
C GLY A 34 -6.46 -10.98 -15.33
N VAL A 35 -7.08 -11.51 -16.39
CA VAL A 35 -7.95 -12.69 -16.30
C VAL A 35 -7.20 -13.86 -16.90
N LYS A 36 -6.94 -14.88 -16.09
CA LYS A 36 -6.28 -16.11 -16.51
C LYS A 36 -7.25 -17.27 -16.46
N VAL A 37 -7.11 -18.22 -17.36
CA VAL A 37 -7.83 -19.49 -17.28
C VAL A 37 -6.77 -20.58 -17.26
N GLU A 38 -6.79 -21.44 -16.25
CA GLU A 38 -5.84 -22.54 -16.14
C GLU A 38 -6.03 -23.51 -17.32
N VAL A 39 -4.95 -24.11 -17.83
CA VAL A 39 -5.03 -25.13 -18.88
C VAL A 39 -4.78 -26.50 -18.26
N ILE A 40 -5.81 -27.33 -18.22
CA ILE A 40 -5.76 -28.70 -17.74
C ILE A 40 -5.32 -29.60 -18.90
N ASN A 41 -4.29 -30.40 -18.67
CA ASN A 41 -3.75 -31.32 -19.67
C ASN A 41 -4.13 -32.75 -19.27
N ASN A 42 -4.95 -33.42 -20.08
CA ASN A 42 -5.31 -34.82 -19.93
C ASN A 42 -4.63 -35.65 -21.01
N GLN A 43 -3.86 -36.66 -20.63
CA GLN A 43 -3.25 -37.58 -21.58
C GLN A 43 -4.13 -38.84 -21.67
N ASP A 44 -4.86 -38.97 -22.77
CA ASP A 44 -5.69 -40.15 -23.04
C ASP A 44 -4.91 -41.16 -23.91
N GLY A 45 -4.55 -42.30 -23.30
CA GLY A 45 -4.18 -43.53 -24.01
C GLY A 45 -2.90 -43.48 -24.86
N ALA A 46 -2.86 -44.34 -25.88
CA ALA A 46 -1.66 -44.71 -26.65
C ALA A 46 -1.18 -43.65 -27.67
N HIS A 47 -1.79 -42.47 -27.69
CA HIS A 47 -1.41 -41.39 -28.60
C HIS A 47 -0.54 -40.34 -27.89
N HIS A 48 0.39 -39.73 -28.64
CA HIS A 48 1.28 -38.69 -28.11
C HIS A 48 0.58 -37.33 -27.92
N GLU A 49 -0.69 -37.22 -28.30
CA GLU A 49 -1.46 -35.98 -28.20
C GLU A 49 -2.06 -35.84 -26.80
N THR A 50 -1.89 -34.66 -26.19
CA THR A 50 -2.49 -34.33 -24.89
C THR A 50 -3.74 -33.49 -25.12
N LEU A 51 -4.88 -33.93 -24.59
CA LEU A 51 -6.11 -33.16 -24.61
C LEU A 51 -5.95 -31.96 -23.68
N ARG A 52 -5.98 -30.75 -24.23
CA ARG A 52 -5.87 -29.50 -23.47
C ARG A 52 -7.26 -28.91 -23.27
N GLN A 53 -7.71 -28.83 -22.04
CA GLN A 53 -9.00 -28.24 -21.66
C GLN A 53 -8.79 -26.98 -20.84
N LEU A 54 -9.67 -25.99 -21.04
CA LEU A 54 -9.69 -24.80 -20.21
C LEU A 54 -10.35 -25.14 -18.86
N GLY A 55 -9.60 -24.90 -17.80
CA GLY A 55 -10.04 -25.01 -16.42
C GLY A 55 -10.79 -23.77 -15.95
N ARG A 56 -10.57 -23.40 -14.69
CA ARG A 56 -11.31 -22.30 -14.06
C ARG A 56 -10.64 -20.96 -14.31
N PRO A 57 -11.43 -19.87 -14.43
CA PRO A 57 -10.89 -18.52 -14.42
C PRO A 57 -10.31 -18.17 -13.05
N SER A 58 -9.15 -17.52 -13.06
CA SER A 58 -8.48 -16.88 -11.94
C SER A 58 -8.30 -15.40 -12.27
N TYR A 59 -8.55 -14.55 -11.27
CA TYR A 59 -8.48 -13.11 -11.40
C TYR A 59 -7.28 -12.59 -10.60
N GLU A 60 -6.36 -11.95 -11.31
CA GLU A 60 -5.16 -11.39 -10.71
C GLU A 60 -5.48 -10.17 -9.86
N ASP A 61 -4.64 -9.95 -8.87
CA ASP A 61 -4.69 -8.75 -8.05
C ASP A 61 -4.38 -7.50 -8.88
N ILE A 62 -4.93 -6.38 -8.42
CA ILE A 62 -4.76 -5.06 -9.00
C ILE A 62 -3.88 -4.25 -8.07
N LYS A 63 -2.75 -3.75 -8.56
CA LYS A 63 -1.87 -2.85 -7.81
C LYS A 63 -2.09 -1.42 -8.27
N VAL A 64 -2.34 -0.52 -7.32
CA VAL A 64 -2.65 0.88 -7.58
C VAL A 64 -1.70 1.77 -6.78
N GLN A 65 -1.02 2.70 -7.43
CA GLN A 65 -0.19 3.70 -6.74
C GLN A 65 -0.99 4.97 -6.48
N VAL A 66 -1.33 5.19 -5.21
CA VAL A 66 -2.18 6.29 -4.76
C VAL A 66 -1.38 7.31 -3.95
N GLY A 67 -1.71 8.58 -4.12
CA GLY A 67 -1.20 9.68 -3.28
C GLY A 67 -2.32 10.21 -2.38
N MET A 68 -2.24 11.49 -1.99
CA MET A 68 -3.27 12.13 -1.16
C MET A 68 -4.51 12.64 -1.93
N ALA A 69 -4.75 12.10 -3.12
CA ALA A 69 -5.80 12.52 -4.05
C ALA A 69 -7.04 11.59 -4.06
N MET A 70 -7.13 10.75 -3.03
CA MET A 70 -8.26 9.88 -2.77
C MET A 70 -9.24 10.55 -1.79
N SER A 71 -10.50 10.14 -1.85
CA SER A 71 -11.60 10.57 -0.99
C SER A 71 -11.59 9.80 0.34
N GLU A 72 -12.29 10.35 1.34
CA GLU A 72 -12.40 9.79 2.68
C GLU A 72 -12.82 8.30 2.72
N PRO A 73 -13.82 7.83 1.93
CA PRO A 73 -14.22 6.41 1.93
C PRO A 73 -13.09 5.43 1.58
N PHE A 74 -12.09 5.87 0.79
CA PHE A 74 -10.93 5.04 0.47
C PHE A 74 -9.98 4.89 1.67
N TYR A 75 -9.77 5.98 2.41
CA TYR A 75 -8.92 5.93 3.60
C TYR A 75 -9.58 5.19 4.76
N ASP A 76 -10.92 5.26 4.87
CA ASP A 76 -11.67 4.42 5.80
C ASP A 76 -11.52 2.93 5.44
N TRP A 77 -11.52 2.59 4.15
CA TRP A 77 -11.26 1.21 3.72
C TRP A 77 -9.84 0.74 4.09
N ILE A 78 -8.83 1.62 3.99
CA ILE A 78 -7.48 1.34 4.48
C ILE A 78 -7.48 1.14 6.00
N LYS A 79 -8.18 1.99 6.75
CA LYS A 79 -8.28 1.89 8.21
C LYS A 79 -8.91 0.57 8.65
N ASP A 80 -9.96 0.12 7.96
CA ASP A 80 -10.61 -1.17 8.22
C ASP A 80 -9.65 -2.34 7.92
N PHE A 81 -8.86 -2.25 6.84
CA PHE A 81 -7.80 -3.22 6.55
C PHE A 81 -6.78 -3.35 7.69
N PHE A 82 -6.33 -2.23 8.28
CA PHE A 82 -5.40 -2.27 9.43
C PHE A 82 -6.00 -2.95 10.67
N ARG A 83 -7.32 -2.89 10.84
CA ARG A 83 -8.04 -3.58 11.93
C ARG A 83 -8.22 -5.08 11.68
N GLY A 84 -7.97 -5.53 10.46
CA GLY A 84 -8.26 -6.89 10.00
C GLY A 84 -9.72 -7.08 9.57
N ASP A 85 -10.49 -6.00 9.47
CA ASP A 85 -11.87 -6.02 8.98
C ASP A 85 -11.84 -6.14 7.45
N ALA A 86 -12.22 -7.33 6.95
CA ALA A 86 -12.19 -7.62 5.52
C ALA A 86 -13.45 -7.10 4.81
N VAL A 87 -13.55 -5.78 4.71
CA VAL A 87 -14.64 -5.11 4.02
C VAL A 87 -14.48 -5.32 2.52
N ARG A 88 -15.49 -5.96 1.90
CA ARG A 88 -15.58 -6.14 0.46
C ARG A 88 -16.17 -4.89 -0.19
N LYS A 89 -15.55 -4.45 -1.29
CA LYS A 89 -15.95 -3.28 -2.07
C LYS A 89 -16.08 -3.66 -3.53
N THR A 90 -17.10 -3.13 -4.19
CA THR A 90 -17.30 -3.27 -5.64
C THR A 90 -17.02 -1.94 -6.29
N GLY A 91 -16.40 -1.93 -7.46
CA GLY A 91 -15.93 -0.68 -8.03
C GLY A 91 -15.47 -0.79 -9.46
N ALA A 92 -14.94 0.32 -9.96
CA ALA A 92 -14.40 0.37 -11.30
C ALA A 92 -13.12 1.19 -11.33
N ILE A 93 -12.22 0.77 -12.21
CA ILE A 93 -11.02 1.51 -12.56
C ILE A 93 -11.19 2.05 -13.95
N VAL A 94 -11.11 3.37 -14.05
CA VAL A 94 -11.37 4.10 -15.28
C VAL A 94 -10.06 4.68 -15.80
N ALA A 95 -9.70 4.30 -17.03
CA ALA A 95 -8.55 4.83 -17.74
C ALA A 95 -9.02 5.84 -18.78
N ALA A 96 -8.51 7.07 -18.67
CA ALA A 96 -8.82 8.16 -19.57
C ALA A 96 -7.61 8.62 -20.38
N ASP A 97 -7.90 9.23 -21.53
CA ASP A 97 -6.90 9.86 -22.38
C ASP A 97 -6.49 11.26 -21.86
N PHE A 98 -5.64 11.95 -22.63
CA PHE A 98 -5.16 13.30 -22.31
C PHE A 98 -6.29 14.34 -22.17
N TYR A 99 -7.45 14.11 -22.79
CA TYR A 99 -8.60 15.01 -22.71
C TYR A 99 -9.58 14.62 -21.60
N TYR A 100 -9.16 13.72 -20.70
CA TYR A 100 -10.00 13.15 -19.64
C TYR A 100 -11.18 12.33 -20.18
N LEU A 101 -11.14 11.87 -21.42
CA LEU A 101 -12.21 11.03 -21.95
C LEU A 101 -11.94 9.57 -21.58
N GLU A 102 -12.92 8.93 -20.96
CA GLU A 102 -12.86 7.52 -20.62
C GLU A 102 -12.67 6.65 -21.87
N ARG A 103 -11.61 5.85 -21.89
CA ARG A 103 -11.28 4.93 -23.00
C ARG A 103 -11.42 3.46 -22.61
N ALA A 104 -11.16 3.14 -21.36
CA ALA A 104 -11.33 1.78 -20.85
C ALA A 104 -11.80 1.79 -19.40
N ARG A 105 -12.59 0.77 -19.05
CA ARG A 105 -13.14 0.55 -17.73
C ARG A 105 -12.87 -0.88 -17.31
N ARG A 106 -12.38 -1.07 -16.09
CA ARG A 106 -12.23 -2.38 -15.45
C ARG A 106 -13.13 -2.41 -14.24
N GLU A 107 -14.22 -3.13 -14.33
CA GLU A 107 -15.17 -3.30 -13.24
C GLU A 107 -14.73 -4.49 -12.42
N PHE A 108 -14.64 -4.32 -11.10
CA PHE A 108 -14.26 -5.37 -10.18
C PHE A 108 -15.35 -5.55 -9.12
N ASP A 109 -15.57 -6.79 -8.71
CA ASP A 109 -16.60 -7.14 -7.73
C ASP A 109 -16.01 -7.85 -6.51
N GLN A 110 -16.62 -7.59 -5.35
CA GLN A 110 -16.29 -8.19 -4.05
C GLN A 110 -14.79 -8.11 -3.70
N ALA A 111 -14.15 -6.98 -4.01
CA ALA A 111 -12.71 -6.84 -3.81
C ALA A 111 -12.34 -6.47 -2.38
N MET A 112 -11.18 -6.96 -1.93
CA MET A 112 -10.60 -6.66 -0.62
C MET A 112 -9.19 -6.10 -0.80
N ILE A 113 -8.70 -5.28 0.13
CA ILE A 113 -7.28 -4.91 0.18
C ILE A 113 -6.49 -6.10 0.70
N SER A 114 -5.47 -6.53 -0.04
CA SER A 114 -4.60 -7.65 0.36
C SER A 114 -3.21 -7.20 0.75
N GLU A 115 -2.73 -6.07 0.24
CA GLU A 115 -1.42 -5.56 0.57
C GLU A 115 -1.41 -4.03 0.51
N LEU A 116 -0.74 -3.43 1.48
CA LEU A 116 -0.49 -1.99 1.53
C LEU A 116 1.00 -1.73 1.75
N ALA A 117 1.65 -1.11 0.79
CA ALA A 117 3.06 -0.75 0.85
C ALA A 117 3.24 0.76 0.98
N PHE A 118 3.96 1.16 2.03
CA PHE A 118 4.37 2.53 2.26
C PHE A 118 5.74 2.80 1.63
N PRO A 119 5.92 3.98 1.01
CA PRO A 119 7.20 4.35 0.43
C PRO A 119 8.23 4.63 1.53
N LYS A 120 9.50 4.68 1.13
CA LYS A 120 10.58 5.19 1.96
C LYS A 120 10.30 6.65 2.31
N LEU A 121 10.52 7.03 3.57
CA LEU A 121 10.49 8.42 4.03
C LEU A 121 11.91 8.86 4.38
N GLU A 122 12.34 10.02 3.91
CA GLU A 122 13.71 10.52 4.13
C GLU A 122 13.73 12.06 4.15
N GLY A 123 14.35 12.64 5.19
CA GLY A 123 14.33 14.08 5.43
C GLY A 123 15.02 14.93 4.34
N THR A 124 15.88 14.31 3.53
CA THR A 124 16.58 14.98 2.42
C THR A 124 15.82 14.88 1.09
N ASP A 125 14.83 13.99 0.99
CA ASP A 125 14.12 13.72 -0.25
C ASP A 125 12.82 14.52 -0.35
N ARG A 126 12.75 15.41 -1.34
CA ARG A 126 11.56 16.24 -1.63
C ARG A 126 10.65 15.66 -2.70
N SER A 127 10.88 14.41 -3.11
CA SER A 127 10.06 13.73 -4.10
C SER A 127 8.65 13.45 -3.56
N ALA A 128 7.68 13.42 -4.48
CA ALA A 128 6.30 13.06 -4.13
C ALA A 128 6.20 11.58 -3.79
N CYS A 129 5.59 11.28 -2.65
CA CYS A 129 5.35 9.93 -2.15
C CYS A 129 4.04 9.35 -2.65
N TYR A 130 4.04 8.03 -2.86
CA TYR A 130 2.88 7.25 -3.26
C TYR A 130 2.86 5.97 -2.43
N MET A 131 1.71 5.61 -1.89
CA MET A 131 1.48 4.29 -1.31
C MET A 131 0.97 3.35 -2.40
N THR A 132 1.37 2.08 -2.33
CA THR A 132 0.89 1.06 -3.26
C THR A 132 -0.16 0.22 -2.55
N VAL A 133 -1.39 0.22 -3.08
CA VAL A 133 -2.50 -0.60 -2.58
C VAL A 133 -2.72 -1.74 -3.55
N THR A 134 -2.65 -2.97 -3.05
CA THR A 134 -3.01 -4.16 -3.81
C THR A 134 -4.41 -4.58 -3.42
N ILE A 135 -5.28 -4.65 -4.42
CA ILE A 135 -6.68 -4.99 -4.32
C ILE A 135 -6.86 -6.36 -4.94
N SER A 136 -7.48 -7.28 -4.21
CA SER A 136 -7.77 -8.65 -4.63
C SER A 136 -9.26 -8.79 -4.92
N PRO A 137 -9.69 -8.69 -6.19
CA PRO A 137 -11.09 -8.87 -6.58
C PRO A 137 -11.44 -10.36 -6.75
N GLU A 138 -12.73 -10.69 -6.64
CA GLU A 138 -13.26 -12.02 -6.95
C GLU A 138 -13.58 -12.17 -8.45
N THR A 139 -14.05 -11.10 -9.08
CA THR A 139 -14.22 -11.04 -10.54
C THR A 139 -13.79 -9.70 -11.11
N ILE A 140 -13.35 -9.71 -12.38
CA ILE A 140 -13.01 -8.52 -13.15
C ILE A 140 -13.67 -8.61 -14.52
N THR A 141 -14.36 -7.56 -14.92
CA THR A 141 -14.96 -7.40 -16.25
C THR A 141 -14.34 -6.21 -16.96
N TYR A 142 -13.95 -6.41 -18.22
CA TYR A 142 -13.40 -5.37 -19.07
C TYR A 142 -14.51 -4.76 -19.92
N ALA A 143 -14.72 -3.45 -19.77
CA ALA A 143 -15.67 -2.69 -20.56
C ALA A 143 -14.95 -1.62 -21.40
N LYS A 144 -15.48 -1.38 -22.60
CA LYS A 144 -15.04 -0.26 -23.44
C LYS A 144 -15.46 1.04 -22.74
N GLY A 145 -14.56 2.01 -22.71
CA GLY A 145 -14.85 3.31 -22.12
C GLY A 145 -16.05 3.98 -22.78
N SER A 146 -16.87 4.64 -21.98
CA SER A 146 -18.09 5.31 -22.48
C SER A 146 -17.77 6.57 -23.31
N GLY A 147 -16.53 7.06 -23.26
CA GLY A 147 -16.15 8.36 -23.81
C GLY A 147 -16.62 9.53 -22.96
N ALA A 148 -17.26 9.28 -21.81
CA ALA A 148 -17.60 10.32 -20.85
C ALA A 148 -16.32 11.01 -20.35
N LYS A 149 -16.43 12.31 -20.13
CA LYS A 149 -15.35 13.08 -19.52
C LYS A 149 -15.29 12.72 -18.04
N LEU A 150 -14.13 12.28 -17.57
CA LEU A 150 -13.85 12.19 -16.15
C LEU A 150 -13.99 13.59 -15.55
N GLU A 151 -14.83 13.71 -14.53
CA GLU A 151 -14.90 14.94 -13.76
C GLU A 151 -13.55 15.12 -13.06
N THR A 152 -12.88 16.23 -13.33
CA THR A 152 -11.66 16.58 -12.62
C THR A 152 -12.06 17.20 -11.29
N GLY A 153 -12.43 16.37 -10.31
CA GLY A 153 -12.32 16.78 -8.91
C GLY A 153 -10.89 17.29 -8.67
N GLY A 154 -10.70 18.32 -7.84
CA GLY A 154 -9.43 19.04 -7.61
C GLY A 154 -8.27 18.22 -7.00
N GLY A 155 -8.19 16.91 -7.28
CA GLY A 155 -7.29 15.94 -6.67
C GLY A 155 -5.84 15.96 -7.16
N PHE A 156 -5.53 16.51 -8.34
CA PHE A 156 -4.13 16.51 -8.81
C PHE A 156 -3.21 17.41 -7.98
N ALA A 157 -3.72 18.55 -7.51
CA ALA A 157 -2.99 19.40 -6.58
C ALA A 157 -2.78 18.68 -5.24
N THR A 158 -3.77 17.90 -4.79
CA THR A 158 -3.66 17.15 -3.54
C THR A 158 -2.74 15.95 -3.62
N GLN A 159 -2.56 15.33 -4.80
CA GLN A 159 -1.60 14.24 -5.00
C GLN A 159 -0.15 14.68 -4.70
N LYS A 160 0.21 15.93 -5.01
CA LYS A 160 1.56 16.49 -4.82
C LYS A 160 1.85 16.98 -3.41
N LEU A 161 0.88 16.87 -2.49
CA LEU A 161 1.05 17.38 -1.12
C LEU A 161 1.93 16.48 -0.25
N TRP A 162 2.03 15.20 -0.56
CA TRP A 162 2.80 14.26 0.25
C TRP A 162 4.23 14.14 -0.26
N ALA A 163 5.17 14.75 0.45
CA ALA A 163 6.60 14.67 0.18
C ALA A 163 7.30 13.69 1.14
N ALA A 164 8.37 13.04 0.69
CA ALA A 164 9.11 12.06 1.50
C ALA A 164 9.78 12.66 2.75
N CYS A 165 10.09 13.95 2.74
CA CYS A 165 10.79 14.65 3.82
C CYS A 165 9.90 15.13 4.96
N ASN A 166 8.59 15.21 4.76
CA ASN A 166 7.67 15.79 5.76
C ASN A 166 7.08 14.68 6.62
N PHE A 167 7.87 14.17 7.56
CA PHE A 167 7.44 13.15 8.50
C PHE A 167 7.97 13.39 9.91
N THR A 168 7.27 12.85 10.89
CA THR A 168 7.69 12.77 12.29
C THR A 168 7.64 11.30 12.71
N PHE A 169 8.66 10.87 13.45
CA PHE A 169 8.73 9.55 14.05
C PHE A 169 8.84 9.70 15.56
N SER A 170 8.10 8.89 16.32
CA SER A 170 8.19 8.89 17.77
C SER A 170 7.99 7.51 18.34
N ILE A 171 8.69 7.22 19.44
CA ILE A 171 8.48 6.05 20.28
C ILE A 171 8.33 6.55 21.72
N ASP A 172 7.35 6.02 22.44
CA ASP A 172 7.12 6.35 23.84
C ASP A 172 8.32 5.94 24.69
N GLY A 173 8.83 6.89 25.47
CA GLY A 173 10.08 6.74 26.24
C GLY A 173 11.36 7.11 25.48
N PHE A 174 11.29 7.37 24.17
CA PHE A 174 12.44 7.71 23.32
C PHE A 174 12.26 9.00 22.50
N LYS A 175 11.30 9.86 22.89
CA LYS A 175 10.93 11.05 22.11
C LYS A 175 12.12 11.91 21.71
N ASP A 176 13.02 12.21 22.65
CA ASP A 176 14.20 13.03 22.38
C ASP A 176 15.14 12.37 21.35
N ALA A 177 15.36 11.06 21.47
CA ALA A 177 16.19 10.27 20.56
C ALA A 177 15.55 10.08 19.17
N CYS A 178 14.22 10.16 19.08
CA CYS A 178 13.48 10.08 17.82
C CYS A 178 13.38 11.43 17.06
N THR A 179 13.74 12.56 17.69
CA THR A 179 13.61 13.90 17.08
C THR A 179 14.36 14.05 15.76
N ARG A 180 15.50 13.37 15.64
CA ARG A 180 16.39 13.46 14.46
C ARG A 180 16.37 12.20 13.61
N VAL A 181 15.26 11.46 13.59
CA VAL A 181 15.12 10.33 12.65
C VAL A 181 15.23 10.86 11.22
N THR A 182 16.23 10.37 10.49
CA THR A 182 16.59 10.87 9.16
C THR A 182 15.85 10.13 8.06
N LYS A 183 15.58 8.85 8.28
CA LYS A 183 15.01 7.95 7.28
C LYS A 183 14.19 6.84 7.94
N ILE A 184 13.11 6.45 7.27
CA ILE A 184 12.31 5.25 7.54
C ILE A 184 12.29 4.44 6.25
N ASP A 185 12.71 3.18 6.32
CA ASP A 185 12.68 2.28 5.17
C ASP A 185 11.24 1.95 4.74
N PRO A 186 11.02 1.60 3.45
CA PRO A 186 9.69 1.21 2.99
C PRO A 186 9.27 -0.08 3.71
N PHE A 187 7.98 -0.17 4.01
CA PHE A 187 7.40 -1.33 4.69
C PHE A 187 6.05 -1.69 4.09
N THR A 188 5.66 -2.95 4.25
CA THR A 188 4.48 -3.50 3.59
C THR A 188 3.70 -4.36 4.56
N ILE A 189 2.41 -4.05 4.69
CA ILE A 189 1.45 -4.82 5.48
C ILE A 189 0.71 -5.74 4.53
N LYS A 190 0.64 -7.03 4.86
CA LYS A 190 0.04 -8.06 3.99
C LYS A 190 -1.07 -8.79 4.71
N GLN A 191 -2.19 -8.99 4.05
CA GLN A 191 -3.22 -9.91 4.45
C GLN A 191 -3.31 -11.00 3.40
N LYS A 192 -2.96 -12.23 3.80
CA LYS A 192 -2.97 -13.36 2.86
C LYS A 192 -4.41 -13.67 2.47
N MET A 193 -4.72 -13.60 1.18
CA MET A 193 -6.02 -14.02 0.66
C MET A 193 -6.01 -15.53 0.42
N ILE A 194 -6.96 -16.24 1.04
CA ILE A 194 -7.14 -17.67 0.88
C ILE A 194 -8.26 -17.90 -0.14
N GLU A 195 -7.96 -18.66 -1.19
CA GLU A 195 -8.92 -18.97 -2.24
C GLU A 195 -9.69 -20.25 -1.90
N TYR A 196 -11.01 -20.12 -1.79
CA TYR A 196 -11.92 -21.24 -1.58
C TYR A 196 -12.73 -21.52 -2.84
N GLN A 197 -12.73 -22.78 -3.24
CA GLN A 197 -13.58 -23.27 -4.32
C GLN A 197 -14.93 -23.66 -3.72
N GLN A 198 -15.97 -22.84 -3.93
CA GLN A 198 -17.29 -23.08 -3.35
C GLN A 198 -18.33 -23.43 -4.41
N GLY A 199 -18.90 -24.64 -4.30
CA GLY A 199 -20.14 -25.04 -4.96
C GLY A 199 -20.15 -24.87 -6.49
N GLN A 200 -21.17 -24.18 -6.99
CA GLN A 200 -21.48 -24.00 -8.43
C GLN A 200 -20.80 -22.77 -9.06
N LEU A 201 -20.09 -21.95 -8.28
CA LEU A 201 -19.39 -20.79 -8.80
C LEU A 201 -18.17 -21.24 -9.61
N ARG A 202 -17.95 -20.59 -10.76
CA ARG A 202 -16.81 -20.89 -11.64
C ARG A 202 -15.52 -20.21 -11.19
N HIS A 203 -15.61 -19.20 -10.32
CA HIS A 203 -14.47 -18.47 -9.76
C HIS A 203 -14.30 -18.77 -8.27
N ALA A 204 -13.07 -18.61 -7.77
CA ALA A 204 -12.78 -18.80 -6.36
C ALA A 204 -13.33 -17.65 -5.52
N VAL A 205 -13.89 -17.97 -4.36
CA VAL A 205 -14.24 -16.97 -3.34
C VAL A 205 -12.97 -16.67 -2.56
N LYS A 206 -12.66 -15.38 -2.35
CA LYS A 206 -11.48 -14.96 -1.58
C LYS A 206 -11.89 -14.71 -0.12
N VAL A 207 -11.16 -15.31 0.80
CA VAL A 207 -11.37 -15.15 2.24
C VAL A 207 -10.11 -14.55 2.87
N PRO A 208 -10.26 -13.52 3.73
CA PRO A 208 -9.13 -12.91 4.43
C PRO A 208 -8.46 -13.90 5.39
N GLY A 209 -7.15 -14.02 5.29
CA GLY A 209 -6.32 -14.68 6.28
C GLY A 209 -5.84 -13.72 7.36
N ARG A 210 -4.83 -14.18 8.11
CA ARG A 210 -4.14 -13.37 9.11
C ARG A 210 -3.43 -12.19 8.45
N ILE A 211 -3.48 -11.04 9.12
CA ILE A 211 -2.68 -9.87 8.77
C ILE A 211 -1.25 -10.02 9.32
N GLU A 212 -0.28 -9.75 8.48
CA GLU A 212 1.15 -9.76 8.77
C GLU A 212 1.63 -8.31 8.80
N TYR A 213 1.95 -7.83 10.00
CA TYR A 213 2.59 -6.54 10.19
C TYR A 213 4.10 -6.67 9.98
N PRO A 214 4.73 -5.74 9.24
CA PRO A 214 6.15 -5.81 8.95
C PRO A 214 7.01 -5.37 10.14
N ASN A 215 8.29 -5.72 10.08
CA ASN A 215 9.30 -5.04 10.87
C ASN A 215 9.49 -3.61 10.33
N LEU A 216 9.72 -2.67 11.23
CA LEU A 216 10.02 -1.27 10.90
C LEU A 216 11.51 -1.01 11.05
N THR A 217 12.08 -0.27 10.10
CA THR A 217 13.49 0.10 10.13
C THR A 217 13.60 1.61 9.99
N PHE A 218 14.34 2.23 10.90
CA PHE A 218 14.57 3.67 10.89
C PHE A 218 16.03 3.99 11.22
N TYR A 219 16.42 5.23 10.91
CA TYR A 219 17.80 5.70 11.01
C TYR A 219 17.88 6.93 11.91
N VAL A 220 18.84 6.92 12.83
CA VAL A 220 19.14 8.05 13.73
C VAL A 220 20.62 8.40 13.67
N PRO A 221 21.01 9.66 13.92
CA PRO A 221 22.41 10.02 14.11
C PRO A 221 23.03 9.22 15.25
N GLU A 222 24.30 8.83 15.10
CA GLU A 222 25.04 8.07 16.12
C GLU A 222 25.02 8.75 17.51
N ALA A 223 25.00 10.09 17.54
CA ALA A 223 24.90 10.88 18.77
C ALA A 223 23.63 10.62 19.59
N ASP A 224 22.51 10.26 18.92
CA ASP A 224 21.22 9.99 19.56
C ASP A 224 20.95 8.49 19.74
N ALA A 225 21.87 7.64 19.28
CA ALA A 225 21.64 6.20 19.24
C ALA A 225 21.77 5.52 20.61
N LYS A 226 22.45 6.18 21.57
CA LYS A 226 22.79 5.59 22.88
C LYS A 226 21.58 5.00 23.63
N PRO A 227 20.42 5.68 23.74
CA PRO A 227 19.26 5.13 24.42
C PRO A 227 18.77 3.82 23.78
N PHE A 228 18.83 3.69 22.44
CA PHE A 228 18.43 2.47 21.75
C PHE A 228 19.38 1.32 22.05
N PHE A 229 20.70 1.58 22.07
CA PHE A 229 21.69 0.58 22.48
C PHE A 229 21.48 0.12 23.92
N ASP A 230 21.24 1.05 24.84
CA ASP A 230 21.02 0.74 26.25
C ASP A 230 19.72 -0.11 26.43
N HIS A 231 18.67 0.15 25.64
CA HIS A 231 17.45 -0.64 25.63
C HIS A 231 17.67 -2.06 25.06
N HIS A 232 18.33 -2.17 23.91
CA HIS A 232 18.62 -3.46 23.27
C HIS A 232 19.56 -4.32 24.11
N ALA A 233 20.56 -3.72 24.75
CA ALA A 233 21.45 -4.41 25.67
C ALA A 233 20.69 -4.99 26.87
N LYS A 234 19.73 -4.25 27.41
CA LYS A 234 18.95 -4.68 28.57
C LYS A 234 17.96 -5.80 28.25
N TYR A 235 17.06 -5.58 27.30
CA TYR A 235 15.95 -6.50 27.03
C TYR A 235 16.28 -7.54 25.95
N GLY A 236 17.05 -7.16 24.94
CA GLY A 236 17.44 -8.06 23.84
C GLY A 236 18.59 -8.99 24.20
N LEU A 237 19.68 -8.46 24.77
CA LEU A 237 20.86 -9.24 25.13
C LEU A 237 20.82 -9.76 26.59
N GLY A 238 20.38 -8.92 27.52
CA GLY A 238 20.33 -9.25 28.95
C GLY A 238 19.23 -10.24 29.33
N GLY A 239 18.20 -10.40 28.50
CA GLY A 239 17.08 -11.30 28.76
C GLY A 239 16.18 -10.86 29.92
N ASP A 240 16.26 -9.59 30.32
CA ASP A 240 15.38 -9.02 31.34
C ASP A 240 13.92 -9.20 30.93
N LEU A 241 13.06 -9.52 31.92
CA LEU A 241 11.63 -9.62 31.69
C LEU A 241 11.11 -8.31 31.10
N GLN A 242 10.65 -8.38 29.85
CA GLN A 242 10.03 -7.26 29.18
C GLN A 242 8.82 -6.78 30.00
N LYS A 243 8.66 -5.45 30.06
CA LYS A 243 7.43 -4.90 30.63
C LYS A 243 6.24 -5.43 29.83
N PRO A 244 5.08 -5.69 30.48
CA PRO A 244 3.89 -6.16 29.78
C PRO A 244 3.43 -5.15 28.69
N ASN A 245 3.74 -3.87 28.86
CA ASN A 245 3.60 -2.86 27.82
C ASN A 245 4.93 -2.71 27.06
N ARG A 246 5.02 -3.40 25.92
CA ARG A 246 6.05 -3.20 24.88
C ARG A 246 5.97 -1.78 24.30
N LEU A 247 6.98 -1.38 23.52
CA LEU A 247 7.07 -0.03 23.00
C LEU A 247 5.88 0.31 22.08
N THR A 248 5.43 1.55 22.17
CA THR A 248 4.39 2.13 21.33
C THR A 248 4.98 3.34 20.63
N GLY A 249 4.54 3.60 19.40
CA GLY A 249 5.06 4.73 18.65
C GLY A 249 4.20 5.10 17.46
N GLN A 250 4.59 6.18 16.80
CA GLN A 250 3.79 6.85 15.78
C GLN A 250 4.67 7.34 14.63
N ILE A 251 4.17 7.16 13.41
CA ILE A 251 4.69 7.76 12.18
C ILE A 251 3.62 8.71 11.67
N GLU A 252 3.92 9.99 11.63
CA GLU A 252 3.01 11.01 11.11
C GLU A 252 3.61 11.66 9.87
N THR A 253 2.81 11.83 8.82
CA THR A 253 3.22 12.55 7.61
C THR A 253 2.47 13.86 7.50
N GLN A 254 3.13 14.87 6.95
CA GLN A 254 2.62 16.24 6.87
C GLN A 254 2.69 16.76 5.44
N ASP A 255 1.87 17.74 5.13
CA ASP A 255 1.99 18.53 3.91
C ASP A 255 3.13 19.57 4.03
N ASN A 256 3.39 20.29 2.93
CA ASN A 256 4.42 21.34 2.91
C ASN A 256 4.09 22.55 3.81
N ALA A 257 2.85 22.68 4.28
CA ALA A 257 2.40 23.72 5.19
C ALA A 257 2.38 23.26 6.66
N GLY A 258 2.76 22.01 6.95
CA GLY A 258 2.75 21.42 8.30
C GLY A 258 1.42 20.81 8.71
N GLY A 259 0.43 20.73 7.82
CA GLY A 259 -0.84 20.05 8.06
C GLY A 259 -0.68 18.53 8.03
N SER A 260 -1.14 17.85 9.08
CA SER A 260 -1.09 16.38 9.17
C SER A 260 -1.93 15.72 8.07
N LEU A 261 -1.32 14.80 7.33
CA LEU A 261 -1.97 14.03 6.26
C LEU A 261 -2.60 12.76 6.83
N PHE A 262 -1.75 11.87 7.33
CA PHE A 262 -2.15 10.64 8.00
C PHE A 262 -1.12 10.26 9.06
N ARG A 263 -1.56 9.44 10.01
CA ARG A 263 -0.75 8.87 11.08
C ARG A 263 -0.89 7.36 11.11
N ILE A 264 0.22 6.68 11.34
CA ILE A 264 0.29 5.25 11.62
C ILE A 264 0.78 5.09 13.04
N ASP A 265 -0.03 4.47 13.89
CA ASP A 265 0.39 4.07 15.22
C ASP A 265 0.79 2.60 15.21
N PHE A 266 1.88 2.26 15.87
CA PHE A 266 2.34 0.88 16.04
C PHE A 266 2.42 0.54 17.53
N PHE A 267 2.09 -0.71 17.83
CA PHE A 267 1.97 -1.22 19.19
C PHE A 267 2.71 -2.54 19.33
N GLY A 268 3.13 -2.84 20.55
CA GLY A 268 3.84 -4.09 20.82
C GLY A 268 5.24 -4.13 20.21
N ALA A 269 5.87 -2.96 20.01
CA ALA A 269 7.14 -2.87 19.32
C ALA A 269 8.33 -3.23 20.21
N GLU A 270 9.36 -3.83 19.61
CA GLU A 270 10.61 -4.17 20.29
C GLU A 270 11.80 -4.08 19.33
N ILE A 271 12.92 -3.54 19.82
CA ILE A 271 14.17 -3.45 19.06
C ILE A 271 14.83 -4.83 19.05
N PHE A 272 15.03 -5.41 17.87
CA PHE A 272 15.72 -6.70 17.75
C PHE A 272 17.12 -6.57 17.14
N ASN A 273 17.40 -5.49 16.38
CA ASN A 273 18.71 -5.26 15.79
C ASN A 273 19.06 -3.77 15.78
N ILE A 274 20.34 -3.48 16.01
CA ILE A 274 20.93 -2.14 15.87
C ILE A 274 22.26 -2.31 15.14
N ALA A 275 22.42 -1.62 14.02
CA ALA A 275 23.62 -1.67 13.20
C ALA A 275 24.13 -0.25 12.92
N ILE A 276 25.41 -0.02 13.17
CA ILE A 276 26.07 1.24 12.81
C ILE A 276 26.41 1.19 11.33
N ASP A 277 26.06 2.24 10.58
CA ASP A 277 26.43 2.31 9.16
C ASP A 277 27.95 2.34 8.98
N LYS A 278 28.41 1.78 7.86
CA LYS A 278 29.84 1.71 7.55
C LYS A 278 30.44 3.12 7.56
N SER A 279 31.46 3.32 8.38
CA SER A 279 32.27 4.54 8.36
C SER A 279 33.33 4.47 7.26
N ASP A 280 33.34 5.46 6.39
CA ASP A 280 34.44 5.69 5.45
C ASP A 280 35.16 6.99 5.84
N ALA A 281 36.48 6.92 5.98
CA ALA A 281 37.31 8.08 6.34
C ALA A 281 37.30 9.17 5.27
N SER A 282 36.88 8.84 4.04
CA SER A 282 36.76 9.78 2.92
C SER A 282 35.39 10.47 2.81
N SER A 283 34.39 10.13 3.64
CA SER A 283 33.05 10.73 3.58
C SER A 283 32.76 11.63 4.79
N GLU A 284 32.34 12.88 4.53
CA GLU A 284 31.88 13.84 5.55
C GLU A 284 30.39 13.68 5.92
N SER A 285 29.78 12.52 5.66
CA SER A 285 28.37 12.28 5.98
C SER A 285 28.13 12.08 7.48
N ILE A 286 26.96 12.52 7.95
CA ILE A 286 26.53 12.27 9.33
C ILE A 286 26.39 10.76 9.51
N LYS A 287 27.13 10.20 10.48
CA LYS A 287 27.06 8.78 10.82
C LYS A 287 25.66 8.43 11.32
N GLN A 288 25.03 7.47 10.63
CA GLN A 288 23.72 6.97 10.98
C GLN A 288 23.84 5.61 11.66
N VAL A 289 22.85 5.32 12.49
CA VAL A 289 22.63 4.03 13.11
C VAL A 289 21.26 3.53 12.64
N LYS A 290 21.26 2.35 12.05
CA LYS A 290 20.08 1.60 11.64
C LYS A 290 19.49 0.90 12.85
N VAL A 291 18.24 1.16 13.16
CA VAL A 291 17.48 0.50 14.23
C VAL A 291 16.32 -0.27 13.59
N GLU A 292 16.19 -1.54 13.94
CA GLU A 292 15.14 -2.43 13.44
C GLU A 292 14.24 -2.89 14.58
N LEU A 293 12.94 -2.70 14.38
CA LEU A 293 11.86 -2.98 15.31
C LEU A 293 10.98 -4.10 14.74
N CYS A 294 10.58 -5.05 15.58
CA CYS A 294 9.39 -5.86 15.29
C CYS A 294 8.15 -5.16 15.86
N VAL A 295 6.97 -5.43 15.30
CA VAL A 295 5.70 -4.80 15.69
C VAL A 295 4.61 -5.88 15.76
N GLU A 296 3.73 -5.80 16.76
CA GLU A 296 2.62 -6.76 16.92
C GLU A 296 1.34 -6.32 16.21
N SER A 297 1.03 -5.02 16.24
CA SER A 297 -0.12 -4.45 15.55
C SER A 297 0.11 -3.01 15.12
N MET A 298 -0.60 -2.58 14.08
CA MET A 298 -0.59 -1.19 13.61
C MET A 298 -2.02 -0.67 13.43
N SER A 299 -2.20 0.65 13.47
CA SER A 299 -3.45 1.32 13.13
C SER A 299 -3.19 2.52 12.21
N PHE A 300 -4.14 2.80 11.33
CA PHE A 300 -4.07 3.92 10.39
C PHE A 300 -5.15 4.95 10.70
N MET A 301 -4.77 6.22 10.69
CA MET A 301 -5.68 7.36 10.84
C MET A 301 -5.44 8.39 9.75
N TYR A 302 -6.48 8.67 8.99
CA TYR A 302 -6.52 9.83 8.11
C TYR A 302 -6.84 11.07 8.94
N LEU A 303 -5.99 12.10 8.84
CA LEU A 303 -6.07 13.29 9.69
C LEU A 303 -6.44 14.56 8.91
N ARG A 304 -6.30 14.51 7.59
CA ARG A 304 -6.62 15.65 6.75
C ARG A 304 -8.13 15.79 6.60
N LYS A 305 -8.69 16.86 7.14
CA LYS A 305 -10.06 17.27 6.82
C LYS A 305 -10.05 17.87 5.41
N GLU A 306 -10.86 17.33 4.51
CA GLU A 306 -11.16 18.05 3.26
C GLU A 306 -11.76 19.42 3.65
N LEU A 307 -11.17 20.50 3.14
CA LEU A 307 -11.82 21.80 3.17
C LEU A 307 -13.07 21.65 2.31
N ALA A 308 -14.23 21.69 2.96
CA ALA A 308 -15.54 21.77 2.32
C ALA A 308 -15.61 22.93 1.32
#